data_AF-A0A0S4KWY3-F1
#
_entry.id   AF-A0A0S4KWY3-F1
#
_cell.length_a   1.000
_cell.length_b   1.000
_cell.length_c   1.000
_cell.angle_alpha   90.00
_cell.angle_beta   90.00
_cell.angle_gamma   90.00
#
_symmetry.space_group_name_H-M   'P 1'
#
loop_
_entity.id
_entity.type
_entity.pdbx_description
1 polymer ?
#
loop_
_entity_poly.entity_id
_entity_poly.type
_entity_poly.pdbx_seq_one_letter_code
_entity_poly.pdbx_strand_id
1 'polypeptide(L)'
;MSWKPSALILGFVAGAIALVAVAAPLTDQPTFCAGCHLIAPSYESWAASSHRTVTCVACHVRPGIGGWMHDKVWVGVRDTVRYLSGTHPDAHNLKAHVESDLCLSCHRNIGRVSEVAPRDLPSPVKDVGLIMSHGKHMQAFEARRQGEGCTTCHAGVVHDRPIKGYPIVIPRGHVSADDKPWSPDRPEGSYLHERALSDCFRCHDGKTRYQGKVLDRKCDTCHLAEKIAAFL
;
A
#
# COMPACT_ATOMS: atom_id res chain seq x y z
N MET A 1 2.93 47.73 32.44
CA MET A 1 3.28 46.31 32.60
C MET A 1 3.95 45.85 31.30
N SER A 2 5.26 46.09 31.13
CA SER A 2 5.97 45.65 29.92
C SER A 2 6.29 44.16 30.09
N TRP A 3 5.65 43.33 29.28
CA TRP A 3 5.97 41.91 29.28
C TRP A 3 7.37 41.76 28.70
N LYS A 4 8.25 41.06 29.41
CA LYS A 4 9.57 40.75 28.88
C LYS A 4 9.36 39.98 27.56
N PRO A 5 10.08 40.30 26.47
CA PRO A 5 9.89 39.63 25.17
C PRO A 5 10.01 38.09 25.28
N SER A 6 10.77 37.58 26.25
CA SER A 6 10.84 36.16 26.57
C SER A 6 9.50 35.55 27.03
N ALA A 7 8.69 36.27 27.81
CA ALA A 7 7.38 35.81 28.26
C ALA A 7 6.36 35.74 27.11
N LEU A 8 6.46 36.66 26.14
CA LEU A 8 5.63 36.63 24.92
C LEU A 8 6.01 35.45 24.02
N ILE A 9 7.30 35.19 23.84
CA ILE A 9 7.79 34.04 23.06
C ILE A 9 7.36 32.72 23.71
N LEU A 10 7.53 32.59 25.03
CA LEU A 10 7.09 31.41 25.79
C LEU A 10 5.59 31.18 25.67
N GLY A 11 4.78 32.23 25.79
CA GLY A 11 3.33 32.15 25.61
C GLY A 11 2.94 31.68 24.21
N PHE A 12 3.58 32.23 23.18
CA PHE A 12 3.35 31.83 21.79
C PHE A 12 3.71 30.36 21.53
N VAL A 13 4.89 29.92 21.99
CA VAL A 13 5.33 28.53 21.83
C VAL A 13 4.40 27.57 22.57
N ALA A 14 4.02 27.89 23.81
CA ALA A 14 3.08 27.08 24.57
C ALA A 14 1.71 26.99 23.87
N GLY A 15 1.22 28.11 23.34
CA GLY A 15 -0.01 28.15 22.55
C GLY A 15 0.06 27.31 21.28
N ALA A 16 1.18 27.37 20.55
CA ALA A 16 1.39 26.57 19.34
C ALA A 16 1.44 25.07 19.65
N ILE A 17 2.13 24.66 20.73
CA ILE A 17 2.17 23.27 21.18
C ILE A 17 0.77 22.78 21.57
N ALA A 18 0.01 23.59 22.34
CA ALA A 18 -1.35 23.25 22.72
C ALA A 18 -2.27 23.09 21.49
N LEU A 19 -2.15 23.97 20.50
CA LEU A 19 -2.89 23.87 19.25
C LEU A 19 -2.57 22.59 18.50
N VAL A 20 -1.28 22.25 18.34
CA VAL A 20 -0.86 21.01 17.66
C VAL A 20 -1.36 19.78 18.41
N ALA A 21 -1.27 19.77 19.74
CA ALA A 21 -1.73 18.66 20.57
C ALA A 21 -3.23 18.38 20.44
N VAL A 22 -4.04 19.43 20.21
CA VAL A 22 -5.49 19.28 19.95
C VAL A 22 -5.77 18.95 18.49
N ALA A 23 -5.10 19.61 17.55
CA ALA A 23 -5.35 19.46 16.12
C ALA A 23 -4.89 18.11 15.59
N ALA A 24 -3.73 17.60 16.01
CA ALA A 24 -3.17 16.38 15.46
C ALA A 24 -4.12 15.16 15.60
N PRO A 25 -4.63 14.82 16.81
CA PRO A 25 -5.56 13.70 16.97
C PRO A 25 -6.86 13.85 16.19
N LEU A 26 -7.34 15.09 15.98
CA LEU A 26 -8.53 15.35 15.17
C LEU A 26 -8.27 15.09 13.69
N THR A 27 -7.12 15.56 13.18
CA THR A 27 -6.74 15.36 11.77
C THR A 27 -6.26 13.94 11.44
N ASP A 28 -6.03 13.11 12.46
CA ASP A 28 -5.64 11.70 12.33
C ASP A 28 -6.83 10.76 12.11
N GLN A 29 -8.04 11.23 12.41
CA GLN A 29 -9.24 10.42 12.28
C GLN A 29 -9.61 10.19 10.82
N PRO A 30 -10.02 8.96 10.44
CA PRO A 30 -10.52 8.67 9.10
C PRO A 30 -11.68 9.57 8.65
N THR A 31 -12.53 10.00 9.59
CA THR A 31 -13.66 10.92 9.35
C THR A 31 -13.22 12.33 8.95
N PHE A 32 -12.07 12.81 9.45
CA PHE A 32 -11.50 14.07 8.99
C PHE A 32 -11.08 13.96 7.52
N CYS A 33 -10.40 12.87 7.16
CA CYS A 33 -10.01 12.61 5.77
C CYS A 33 -11.22 12.45 4.84
N ALA A 34 -12.30 11.82 5.32
CA ALA A 34 -13.55 11.66 4.59
C ALA A 34 -14.27 12.99 4.28
N GLY A 35 -13.93 14.07 4.99
CA GLY A 35 -14.45 15.42 4.73
C GLY A 35 -14.02 15.98 3.36
N CYS A 36 -12.95 15.47 2.77
CA CYS A 36 -12.51 15.84 1.43
C CYS A 36 -13.17 14.91 0.39
N HIS A 37 -13.94 15.46 -0.56
CA HIS A 37 -14.61 14.65 -1.59
C HIS A 37 -13.62 13.81 -2.45
N LEU A 38 -12.38 14.27 -2.62
CA LEU A 38 -11.35 13.56 -3.38
C LEU A 38 -10.93 12.25 -2.69
N ILE A 39 -11.06 12.21 -1.36
CA ILE A 39 -10.66 11.09 -0.52
C ILE A 39 -11.86 10.21 -0.14
N ALA A 40 -13.09 10.69 -0.33
CA ALA A 40 -14.30 9.93 0.00
C ALA A 40 -14.33 8.49 -0.58
N PRO A 41 -13.96 8.24 -1.87
CA PRO A 41 -13.91 6.86 -2.38
C PRO A 41 -12.88 5.97 -1.67
N SER A 42 -11.74 6.55 -1.28
CA SER A 42 -10.70 5.86 -0.52
C SER A 42 -11.15 5.55 0.91
N TYR A 43 -11.96 6.41 1.51
CA TYR A 43 -12.58 6.18 2.82
C TYR A 43 -13.62 5.06 2.76
N GLU A 44 -14.49 5.06 1.75
CA GLU A 44 -15.53 4.03 1.58
C GLU A 44 -14.93 2.63 1.42
N SER A 45 -13.90 2.50 0.58
CA SER A 45 -13.16 1.24 0.41
C SER A 45 -12.45 0.81 1.70
N TRP A 46 -11.83 1.76 2.42
CA TRP A 46 -11.21 1.48 3.71
C TRP A 46 -12.22 0.98 4.75
N ALA A 47 -13.40 1.61 4.84
CA ALA A 47 -14.45 1.25 5.79
C ALA A 47 -15.01 -0.17 5.55
N ALA A 48 -14.98 -0.63 4.29
CA ALA A 48 -15.36 -1.98 3.90
C ALA A 48 -14.21 -3.01 4.00
N SER A 49 -12.98 -2.57 4.26
CA SER A 49 -11.78 -3.42 4.25
C SER A 49 -11.55 -4.15 5.58
N SER A 50 -10.58 -5.08 5.57
CA SER A 50 -10.07 -5.75 6.77
C SER A 50 -9.37 -4.81 7.76
N HIS A 51 -9.03 -3.58 7.35
CA HIS A 51 -8.33 -2.59 8.14
C HIS A 51 -9.22 -1.42 8.58
N ARG A 52 -10.55 -1.56 8.52
CA ARG A 52 -11.53 -0.52 8.91
C ARG A 52 -11.42 0.00 10.35
N THR A 53 -10.62 -0.65 11.19
CA THR A 53 -10.32 -0.22 12.58
C THR A 53 -8.94 0.40 12.74
N VAL A 54 -8.16 0.48 11.66
CA VAL A 54 -6.82 1.07 11.61
C VAL A 54 -6.93 2.46 10.95
N THR A 55 -6.50 3.51 11.65
CA THR A 55 -6.58 4.89 11.16
C THR A 55 -5.78 5.10 9.86
N CYS A 56 -6.21 6.01 8.99
CA CYS A 56 -5.51 6.33 7.74
C CYS A 56 -4.03 6.67 7.96
N VAL A 57 -3.72 7.42 9.02
CA VAL A 57 -2.36 7.87 9.34
C VAL A 57 -1.42 6.76 9.76
N ALA A 58 -1.94 5.62 10.24
CA ALA A 58 -1.10 4.47 10.57
C ALA A 58 -0.41 3.85 9.34
N CYS A 59 -0.93 4.13 8.14
CA CYS A 59 -0.35 3.70 6.87
C CYS A 59 0.17 4.87 6.01
N HIS A 60 -0.38 6.08 6.17
CA HIS A 60 -0.05 7.23 5.31
C HIS A 60 0.87 8.28 5.96
N VAL A 61 1.31 8.08 7.20
CA VAL A 61 2.24 8.99 7.89
C VAL A 61 3.41 8.17 8.42
N ARG A 62 4.62 8.50 7.98
CA ARG A 62 5.84 7.83 8.44
C ARG A 62 6.08 8.05 9.93
N PRO A 63 6.63 7.04 10.64
CA PRO A 63 6.84 7.12 12.07
C PRO A 63 7.93 8.16 12.41
N GLY A 64 7.89 8.62 13.67
CA GLY A 64 8.84 9.61 14.19
C GLY A 64 8.51 11.04 13.79
N ILE A 65 9.13 12.00 14.49
CA ILE A 65 8.82 13.43 14.34
C ILE A 65 9.14 13.92 12.92
N GLY A 66 10.27 13.48 12.33
CA GLY A 66 10.64 13.88 10.97
C GLY A 66 9.66 13.37 9.91
N GLY A 67 9.26 12.10 10.00
CA GLY A 67 8.26 11.50 9.09
C GLY A 67 6.90 12.17 9.24
N TRP A 68 6.45 12.36 10.48
CA TRP A 68 5.22 13.08 10.79
C TRP A 68 5.24 14.51 10.23
N MET A 69 6.29 15.29 10.47
CA MET A 69 6.40 16.67 9.95
C MET A 69 6.35 16.69 8.42
N HIS A 70 7.02 15.77 7.74
CA HIS A 70 6.97 15.72 6.29
C HIS A 70 5.58 15.34 5.77
N ASP A 71 4.97 14.27 6.29
CA ASP A 71 3.76 13.71 5.71
C ASP A 71 2.49 14.44 6.16
N LYS A 72 2.45 14.93 7.41
CA LYS A 72 1.32 15.71 7.91
C LYS A 72 1.39 17.18 7.54
N VAL A 73 2.53 17.82 7.74
CA VAL A 73 2.65 19.27 7.55
C VAL A 73 2.99 19.59 6.11
N TRP A 74 4.13 19.11 5.60
CA TRP A 74 4.58 19.48 4.26
C TRP A 74 3.67 18.95 3.15
N VAL A 75 3.41 17.64 3.14
CA VAL A 75 2.51 17.00 2.17
C VAL A 75 1.07 17.50 2.34
N GLY A 76 0.57 17.63 3.58
CA GLY A 76 -0.77 18.16 3.86
C GLY A 76 -0.99 19.60 3.36
N VAL A 77 -0.03 20.51 3.57
CA VAL A 77 -0.07 21.88 3.02
C VAL A 77 -0.03 21.85 1.50
N ARG A 78 0.88 21.07 0.91
CA ARG A 78 0.98 20.93 -0.56
C ARG A 78 -0.33 20.45 -1.18
N ASP A 79 -0.97 19.45 -0.57
CA ASP A 79 -2.20 18.87 -1.09
C ASP A 79 -3.39 19.84 -0.91
N THR A 80 -3.41 20.62 0.19
CA THR A 80 -4.37 21.72 0.38
C THR A 80 -4.21 22.81 -0.68
N VAL A 81 -2.97 23.21 -0.99
CA VAL A 81 -2.70 24.20 -2.05
C VAL A 81 -3.14 23.66 -3.41
N ARG A 82 -2.88 22.39 -3.73
CA ARG A 82 -3.33 21.75 -4.98
C ARG A 82 -4.85 21.66 -5.09
N TYR A 83 -5.51 21.37 -3.98
CA TYR A 83 -6.96 21.37 -3.90
C TYR A 83 -7.52 22.77 -4.21
N LEU A 84 -7.07 23.80 -3.47
CA LEU A 84 -7.55 25.18 -3.62
C LEU A 84 -7.23 25.79 -4.99
N SER A 85 -6.10 25.43 -5.60
CA SER A 85 -5.70 25.89 -6.94
C SER A 85 -6.30 25.08 -8.08
N GLY A 86 -7.06 24.01 -7.80
CA GLY A 86 -7.64 23.15 -8.83
C GLY A 86 -6.61 22.28 -9.59
N THR A 87 -5.36 22.19 -9.12
CA THR A 87 -4.26 21.47 -9.78
C THR A 87 -4.08 20.03 -9.25
N HIS A 88 -5.15 19.47 -8.68
CA HIS A 88 -5.19 18.12 -8.14
C HIS A 88 -5.61 17.10 -9.22
N PRO A 89 -5.07 15.88 -9.19
CA PRO A 89 -5.60 14.80 -10.02
C PRO A 89 -6.99 14.39 -9.53
N ASP A 90 -7.78 13.76 -10.41
CA ASP A 90 -9.02 13.12 -9.99
C ASP A 90 -8.77 11.91 -9.09
N ALA A 91 -9.81 11.43 -8.42
CA ALA A 91 -9.72 10.35 -7.45
C ALA A 91 -9.12 9.04 -8.00
N HIS A 92 -9.27 8.76 -9.30
CA HIS A 92 -8.73 7.55 -9.94
C HIS A 92 -7.24 7.67 -10.29
N ASN A 93 -6.70 8.88 -10.23
CA ASN A 93 -5.31 9.19 -10.53
C ASN A 93 -4.51 9.64 -9.29
N LEU A 94 -5.07 9.48 -8.10
CA LEU A 94 -4.37 9.73 -6.84
C LEU A 94 -3.22 8.73 -6.65
N LYS A 95 -2.02 9.26 -6.41
CA LYS A 95 -0.82 8.48 -6.16
C LYS A 95 -0.41 8.65 -4.70
N ALA A 96 -0.48 7.56 -3.95
CA ALA A 96 0.06 7.46 -2.61
C ALA A 96 1.17 6.40 -2.58
N HIS A 97 2.29 6.76 -1.96
CA HIS A 97 3.35 5.84 -1.58
C HIS A 97 3.19 5.51 -0.10
N VAL A 98 3.23 4.21 0.22
CA VAL A 98 3.17 3.69 1.59
C VAL A 98 4.43 2.87 1.79
N GLU A 99 5.24 3.28 2.74
CA GLU A 99 6.49 2.63 3.08
C GLU A 99 6.23 1.24 3.68
N SER A 100 7.13 0.30 3.41
CA SER A 100 6.95 -1.09 3.85
C SER A 100 7.16 -1.26 5.36
N ASP A 101 7.91 -0.36 6.00
CA ASP A 101 8.15 -0.36 7.44
C ASP A 101 6.85 -0.15 8.25
N LEU A 102 5.92 0.66 7.75
CA LEU A 102 4.59 0.86 8.31
C LEU A 102 3.80 -0.44 8.32
N CYS A 103 3.84 -1.21 7.23
CA CYS A 103 3.23 -2.54 7.17
C CYS A 103 3.88 -3.50 8.17
N LEU A 104 5.22 -3.49 8.26
CA LEU A 104 6.00 -4.37 9.12
C LEU A 104 5.89 -4.05 10.60
N SER A 105 5.47 -2.83 10.97
CA SER A 105 5.20 -2.46 12.37
C SER A 105 4.15 -3.38 13.01
N CYS A 106 3.15 -3.82 12.22
CA CYS A 106 2.12 -4.78 12.63
C CYS A 106 2.39 -6.18 12.08
N HIS A 107 2.84 -6.31 10.84
CA HIS A 107 3.03 -7.59 10.14
C HIS A 107 4.48 -8.11 10.18
N ARG A 108 5.19 -7.91 11.29
CA ARG A 108 6.63 -8.21 11.46
C ARG A 108 7.10 -9.61 11.05
N ASN A 109 6.20 -10.59 11.09
CA ASN A 109 6.53 -11.99 10.81
C ASN A 109 6.36 -12.37 9.33
N ILE A 110 5.77 -11.51 8.50
CA ILE A 110 5.43 -11.86 7.11
C ILE A 110 6.68 -12.19 6.28
N GLY A 111 7.82 -11.56 6.58
CA GLY A 111 9.09 -11.82 5.90
C GLY A 111 9.59 -13.27 6.02
N ARG A 112 9.08 -14.04 6.99
CA ARG A 112 9.42 -15.46 7.17
C ARG A 112 8.55 -16.41 6.33
N VAL A 113 7.51 -15.89 5.68
CA VAL A 113 6.61 -16.67 4.83
C VAL A 113 7.26 -16.85 3.45
N SER A 114 7.66 -18.09 3.17
CA SER A 114 8.31 -18.49 1.92
C SER A 114 7.37 -19.06 0.85
N GLU A 115 6.16 -19.40 1.26
CA GLU A 115 5.12 -20.04 0.46
C GLU A 115 3.74 -19.58 0.95
N VAL A 116 2.76 -19.55 0.06
CA VAL A 116 1.38 -19.30 0.43
C VAL A 116 0.71 -20.65 0.65
N ALA A 117 0.08 -20.84 1.81
CA ALA A 117 -0.61 -22.09 2.11
C ALA A 117 -1.71 -22.34 1.04
N PRO A 118 -1.83 -23.56 0.50
CA PRO A 118 -2.81 -23.87 -0.54
C PRO A 118 -4.27 -23.49 -0.18
N ARG A 119 -4.62 -23.54 1.11
CA ARG A 119 -5.94 -23.12 1.61
C ARG A 119 -6.26 -21.65 1.40
N ASP A 120 -5.22 -20.81 1.29
CA ASP A 120 -5.32 -19.36 1.12
C ASP A 120 -5.19 -18.96 -0.37
N LEU A 121 -5.07 -19.93 -1.28
CA LEU A 121 -4.95 -19.73 -2.72
C LEU A 121 -6.28 -19.93 -3.46
N PRO A 122 -6.52 -19.15 -4.53
CA PRO A 122 -7.63 -19.39 -5.46
C PRO A 122 -7.43 -20.69 -6.26
N SER A 123 -8.51 -21.32 -6.70
CA SER A 123 -8.42 -22.28 -7.81
C SER A 123 -8.09 -21.54 -9.12
N PRO A 124 -7.30 -22.14 -10.03
CA PRO A 124 -6.64 -23.45 -9.96
C PRO A 124 -5.28 -23.40 -9.24
N VAL A 125 -4.78 -22.22 -8.87
CA VAL A 125 -3.45 -22.04 -8.25
C VAL A 125 -3.28 -22.87 -6.98
N LYS A 126 -4.35 -23.07 -6.19
CA LYS A 126 -4.34 -23.95 -5.01
C LYS A 126 -3.90 -25.38 -5.34
N ASP A 127 -4.19 -25.85 -6.56
CA ASP A 127 -3.96 -27.22 -7.01
C ASP A 127 -2.49 -27.42 -7.41
N VAL A 128 -1.79 -26.34 -7.78
CA VAL A 128 -0.35 -26.32 -8.14
C VAL A 128 0.55 -25.67 -7.07
N GLY A 129 -0.04 -25.02 -6.06
CA GLY A 129 0.68 -24.30 -5.00
C GLY A 129 1.31 -22.98 -5.46
N LEU A 130 1.79 -22.15 -4.53
CA LEU A 130 2.49 -20.90 -4.85
C LEU A 130 3.68 -20.69 -3.90
N ILE A 131 4.88 -20.78 -4.45
CA ILE A 131 6.15 -20.51 -3.80
C ILE A 131 6.46 -19.02 -4.01
N MET A 132 6.33 -18.24 -2.95
CA MET A 132 6.50 -16.79 -2.98
C MET A 132 7.13 -16.33 -1.67
N SER A 133 8.46 -16.19 -1.66
CA SER A 133 9.17 -15.77 -0.45
C SER A 133 9.17 -14.27 -0.28
N HIS A 134 8.42 -13.79 0.72
CA HIS A 134 8.40 -12.37 1.07
C HIS A 134 9.80 -11.86 1.37
N GLY A 135 10.58 -12.59 2.16
CA GLY A 135 11.96 -12.22 2.48
C GLY A 135 12.84 -12.03 1.24
N LYS A 136 12.80 -12.98 0.28
CA LYS A 136 13.58 -12.86 -0.96
C LYS A 136 13.11 -11.68 -1.83
N HIS A 137 11.81 -11.44 -1.92
CA HIS A 137 11.27 -10.31 -2.68
C HIS A 137 11.66 -8.97 -2.07
N MET A 138 11.57 -8.82 -0.74
CA MET A 138 11.98 -7.59 -0.07
C MET A 138 13.48 -7.32 -0.25
N GLN A 139 14.33 -8.35 -0.16
CA GLN A 139 15.77 -8.21 -0.45
C GLN A 139 16.03 -7.84 -1.92
N ALA A 140 15.25 -8.36 -2.86
CA ALA A 140 15.35 -8.00 -4.27
C ALA A 140 14.93 -6.55 -4.53
N PHE A 141 13.85 -6.07 -3.90
CA PHE A 141 13.40 -4.68 -3.98
C PHE A 141 14.43 -3.70 -3.41
N GLU A 142 15.01 -4.02 -2.25
CA GLU A 142 16.07 -3.22 -1.64
C GLU A 142 17.32 -3.13 -2.54
N ALA A 143 17.72 -4.25 -3.15
CA ALA A 143 18.85 -4.27 -4.08
C ALA A 143 18.58 -3.49 -5.38
N ARG A 144 17.34 -3.51 -5.87
CA ARG A 144 16.92 -2.80 -7.09
C ARG A 144 16.80 -1.29 -6.89
N ARG A 145 16.45 -0.84 -5.69
CA ARG A 145 16.27 0.58 -5.32
C ARG A 145 15.29 1.33 -6.23
N GLN A 146 14.19 0.69 -6.63
CA GLN A 146 13.17 1.29 -7.52
C GLN A 146 11.91 1.77 -6.76
N GLY A 147 11.98 1.90 -5.43
CA GLY A 147 10.83 2.29 -4.61
C GLY A 147 9.78 1.18 -4.47
N GLU A 148 10.20 -0.08 -4.63
CA GLU A 148 9.35 -1.27 -4.51
C GLU A 148 9.20 -1.70 -3.03
N GLY A 149 8.09 -2.34 -2.70
CA GLY A 149 7.79 -2.76 -1.33
C GLY A 149 6.51 -3.59 -1.22
N CYS A 150 5.88 -3.58 -0.04
CA CYS A 150 4.65 -4.36 0.20
C CYS A 150 3.53 -4.01 -0.79
N THR A 151 3.31 -2.72 -1.04
CA THR A 151 2.27 -2.21 -1.96
C THR A 151 2.61 -2.42 -3.43
N THR A 152 3.80 -2.94 -3.76
CA THR A 152 4.13 -3.40 -5.11
C THR A 152 3.18 -4.53 -5.48
N CYS A 153 3.01 -5.54 -4.62
CA CYS A 153 2.06 -6.64 -4.85
C CYS A 153 0.70 -6.40 -4.19
N HIS A 154 0.71 -5.87 -2.96
CA HIS A 154 -0.50 -5.59 -2.19
C HIS A 154 -0.99 -4.15 -2.44
N ALA A 155 -1.18 -3.77 -3.70
CA ALA A 155 -1.51 -2.38 -4.04
C ALA A 155 -2.90 -1.93 -3.55
N GLY A 156 -3.83 -2.88 -3.41
CA GLY A 156 -5.24 -2.63 -3.13
C GLY A 156 -5.69 -2.88 -1.69
N VAL A 157 -4.79 -3.11 -0.73
CA VAL A 157 -5.09 -3.66 0.63
C VAL A 157 -6.41 -3.17 1.22
N VAL A 158 -6.61 -1.85 1.21
CA VAL A 158 -7.76 -1.17 1.79
C VAL A 158 -8.52 -0.31 0.76
N HIS A 159 -8.01 -0.23 -0.47
CA HIS A 159 -8.55 0.65 -1.51
C HIS A 159 -9.14 -0.08 -2.70
N ASP A 160 -9.07 -1.41 -2.71
CA ASP A 160 -9.79 -2.26 -3.65
C ASP A 160 -10.82 -3.10 -2.92
N ARG A 161 -11.76 -3.66 -3.70
CA ARG A 161 -12.74 -4.61 -3.20
C ARG A 161 -12.21 -6.04 -3.35
N PRO A 162 -12.51 -6.93 -2.39
CA PRO A 162 -12.28 -8.34 -2.60
C PRO A 162 -12.99 -8.81 -3.87
N ILE A 163 -12.29 -9.62 -4.64
CA ILE A 163 -12.78 -10.13 -5.92
C ILE A 163 -13.23 -11.57 -5.74
N LYS A 164 -14.04 -12.10 -6.67
CA LYS A 164 -14.31 -13.56 -6.77
C LYS A 164 -14.75 -14.24 -5.46
N GLY A 165 -15.44 -13.51 -4.57
CA GLY A 165 -15.95 -14.03 -3.29
C GLY A 165 -14.88 -14.19 -2.20
N TYR A 166 -13.65 -13.70 -2.40
CA TYR A 166 -12.64 -13.70 -1.34
C TYR A 166 -13.07 -12.81 -0.16
N PRO A 167 -12.72 -13.20 1.08
CA PRO A 167 -13.03 -12.39 2.25
C PRO A 167 -12.14 -11.13 2.34
N ILE A 168 -11.02 -11.10 1.62
CA ILE A 168 -10.04 -10.01 1.61
C ILE A 168 -9.50 -9.75 0.21
N VAL A 169 -8.94 -8.55 0.00
CA VAL A 169 -8.18 -8.23 -1.21
C VAL A 169 -6.90 -9.08 -1.23
N ILE A 170 -6.71 -9.85 -2.30
CA ILE A 170 -5.50 -10.62 -2.56
C ILE A 170 -4.74 -10.05 -3.77
N PRO A 171 -3.40 -10.08 -3.79
CA PRO A 171 -2.62 -9.59 -4.92
C PRO A 171 -3.00 -10.27 -6.24
N ARG A 172 -2.93 -9.52 -7.35
CA ARG A 172 -3.25 -10.06 -8.68
C ARG A 172 -2.43 -11.28 -9.05
N GLY A 173 -1.17 -11.36 -8.65
CA GLY A 173 -0.34 -12.53 -8.89
C GLY A 173 -0.92 -13.85 -8.34
N HIS A 174 -1.80 -13.80 -7.33
CA HIS A 174 -2.46 -15.00 -6.81
C HIS A 174 -3.58 -15.48 -7.75
N VAL A 175 -4.23 -14.54 -8.45
CA VAL A 175 -5.44 -14.75 -9.26
C VAL A 175 -5.22 -14.59 -10.77
N SER A 176 -4.02 -14.21 -11.21
CA SER A 176 -3.69 -14.05 -12.63
C SER A 176 -3.62 -15.39 -13.37
N ALA A 177 -3.40 -16.48 -12.62
CA ALA A 177 -3.47 -17.86 -13.10
C ALA A 177 -4.85 -18.50 -12.83
N ASP A 178 -5.87 -17.71 -12.48
CA ASP A 178 -7.26 -18.16 -12.32
C ASP A 178 -8.06 -17.95 -13.61
N ASP A 179 -8.78 -18.99 -14.03
CA ASP A 179 -9.52 -19.08 -15.29
C ASP A 179 -10.65 -18.06 -15.45
N LYS A 180 -11.06 -17.37 -14.36
CA LYS A 180 -12.16 -16.39 -14.43
C LYS A 180 -11.64 -14.98 -14.76
N PRO A 181 -12.16 -14.31 -15.81
CA PRO A 181 -11.83 -12.92 -16.09
C PRO A 181 -12.32 -12.00 -14.96
N TRP A 182 -11.49 -11.01 -14.63
CA TRP A 182 -11.80 -9.95 -13.68
C TRP A 182 -11.21 -8.63 -14.21
N SER A 183 -11.96 -7.54 -14.04
CA SER A 183 -11.53 -6.19 -14.39
C SER A 183 -11.62 -5.28 -13.16
N PRO A 184 -10.67 -4.36 -12.93
CA PRO A 184 -10.80 -3.33 -11.91
C PRO A 184 -12.08 -2.51 -12.09
N ASP A 185 -12.72 -2.10 -10.99
CA ASP A 185 -13.90 -1.23 -11.00
C ASP A 185 -13.54 0.26 -11.22
N ARG A 186 -12.39 0.51 -11.84
CA ARG A 186 -11.80 1.83 -12.09
C ARG A 186 -11.74 2.11 -13.58
N PRO A 187 -11.86 3.38 -14.02
CA PRO A 187 -11.76 3.76 -15.43
C PRO A 187 -10.47 3.25 -16.06
N GLU A 188 -10.59 2.64 -17.25
CA GLU A 188 -9.45 2.20 -18.04
C GLU A 188 -8.49 3.37 -18.32
N GLY A 189 -7.18 3.11 -18.23
CA GLY A 189 -6.14 4.14 -18.37
C GLY A 189 -5.93 5.05 -17.15
N SER A 190 -6.70 4.87 -16.07
CA SER A 190 -6.39 5.54 -14.80
C SER A 190 -5.24 4.85 -14.07
N TYR A 191 -4.48 5.61 -13.28
CA TYR A 191 -3.39 5.07 -12.48
C TYR A 191 -3.85 3.92 -11.56
N LEU A 192 -5.01 4.06 -10.91
CA LEU A 192 -5.52 3.02 -10.02
C LEU A 192 -5.98 1.77 -10.78
N HIS A 193 -6.48 1.91 -12.01
CA HIS A 193 -6.77 0.77 -12.88
C HIS A 193 -5.49 -0.01 -13.24
N GLU A 194 -4.45 0.68 -13.72
CA GLU A 194 -3.17 0.05 -14.09
C GLU A 194 -2.51 -0.63 -12.87
N ARG A 195 -2.53 0.04 -11.71
CA ARG A 195 -1.99 -0.49 -10.47
C ARG A 195 -2.72 -1.78 -10.06
N ALA A 196 -4.04 -1.81 -10.21
CA ALA A 196 -4.87 -2.97 -9.90
C ALA A 196 -4.66 -4.16 -10.85
N LEU A 197 -3.96 -3.97 -11.97
CA LEU A 197 -3.59 -5.05 -12.90
C LEU A 197 -2.17 -5.60 -12.68
N SER A 198 -1.38 -5.01 -11.78
CA SER A 198 0.03 -5.38 -11.57
C SER A 198 0.20 -6.81 -11.01
N ASP A 199 0.91 -7.68 -11.72
CA ASP A 199 1.14 -9.08 -11.35
C ASP A 199 2.63 -9.45 -11.20
N CYS A 200 2.94 -10.74 -11.17
CA CYS A 200 4.31 -11.26 -11.04
C CYS A 200 5.18 -10.96 -12.28
N PHE A 201 4.58 -10.94 -13.47
CA PHE A 201 5.30 -10.91 -14.75
C PHE A 201 5.92 -9.56 -15.08
N ARG A 202 5.58 -8.48 -14.37
CA ARG A 202 6.29 -7.19 -14.48
C ARG A 202 7.77 -7.27 -14.09
N CYS A 203 8.14 -8.25 -13.26
CA CYS A 203 9.52 -8.51 -12.86
C CYS A 203 9.98 -9.89 -13.29
N HIS A 204 9.08 -10.88 -13.31
CA HIS A 204 9.33 -12.20 -13.90
C HIS A 204 9.06 -12.14 -15.40
N ASP A 205 9.81 -11.33 -16.12
CA ASP A 205 9.63 -11.06 -17.55
C ASP A 205 10.59 -11.88 -18.43
N GLY A 206 11.46 -12.71 -17.81
CA GLY A 206 12.52 -13.44 -18.51
C GLY A 206 13.71 -12.57 -18.94
N LYS A 207 13.77 -11.29 -18.53
CA LYS A 207 14.86 -10.35 -18.85
C LYS A 207 15.51 -9.78 -17.59
N THR A 208 14.70 -9.46 -16.61
CA THR A 208 15.11 -8.94 -15.30
C THR A 208 16.02 -9.94 -14.61
N ARG A 209 17.06 -9.42 -13.95
CA ARG A 209 18.04 -10.23 -13.21
C ARG A 209 18.11 -9.84 -11.74
N TYR A 210 18.33 -10.84 -10.89
CA TYR A 210 18.66 -10.66 -9.48
C TYR A 210 19.77 -11.65 -9.10
N GLN A 211 20.84 -11.16 -8.46
CA GLN A 211 22.02 -11.97 -8.10
C GLN A 211 22.56 -12.82 -9.26
N GLY A 212 22.62 -12.24 -10.47
CA GLY A 212 23.10 -12.91 -11.68
C GLY A 212 22.12 -13.89 -12.34
N LYS A 213 21.03 -14.27 -11.66
CA LYS A 213 19.99 -15.16 -12.20
C LYS A 213 18.89 -14.36 -12.89
N VAL A 214 18.39 -14.86 -14.02
CA VAL A 214 17.21 -14.30 -14.67
C VAL A 214 15.98 -14.69 -13.87
N LEU A 215 15.07 -13.74 -13.65
CA LEU A 215 13.74 -14.01 -13.11
C LEU A 215 12.90 -14.60 -14.24
N ASP A 216 12.98 -15.92 -14.39
CA ASP A 216 12.27 -16.64 -15.44
C ASP A 216 10.78 -16.86 -15.11
N ARG A 217 10.08 -17.39 -16.12
CA ARG A 217 8.63 -17.66 -16.10
C ARG A 217 8.33 -19.16 -16.07
N LYS A 218 9.30 -19.99 -15.70
CA LYS A 218 9.09 -21.44 -15.64
C LYS A 218 8.11 -21.76 -14.53
N CYS A 219 7.30 -22.80 -14.73
CA CYS A 219 6.23 -23.17 -13.81
C CYS A 219 6.80 -23.53 -12.42
N ASP A 220 7.92 -24.25 -12.37
CA ASP A 220 8.61 -24.70 -11.16
C ASP A 220 9.33 -23.58 -10.38
N THR A 221 9.48 -22.40 -10.99
CA THR A 221 9.96 -21.20 -10.29
C THR A 221 8.93 -20.68 -9.28
N CYS A 222 7.65 -20.87 -9.56
CA CYS A 222 6.54 -20.30 -8.79
C CYS A 222 5.62 -21.35 -8.16
N HIS A 223 5.54 -22.56 -8.72
CA HIS A 223 4.62 -23.61 -8.30
C HIS A 223 5.39 -24.79 -7.71
N LEU A 224 4.71 -25.57 -6.87
CA LEU A 224 5.28 -26.72 -6.21
C LEU A 224 5.61 -27.79 -7.25
N ALA A 225 6.89 -28.14 -7.40
CA ALA A 225 7.39 -29.04 -8.44
C ALA A 225 6.65 -30.39 -8.43
N GLU A 226 6.38 -30.93 -7.25
CA GLU A 226 5.65 -32.18 -7.06
C GLU A 226 4.19 -32.12 -7.55
N LYS A 227 3.59 -30.92 -7.56
CA LYS A 227 2.22 -30.72 -8.02
C LYS A 227 2.10 -30.42 -9.51
N ILE A 228 3.20 -29.99 -10.14
CA ILE A 228 3.25 -29.69 -11.57
C ILE A 228 3.98 -30.75 -12.40
N ALA A 229 4.52 -31.80 -11.77
CA ALA A 229 5.27 -32.85 -12.46
C ALA A 229 4.50 -33.54 -13.60
N ALA A 230 3.16 -33.55 -13.55
CA ALA A 230 2.33 -34.08 -14.62
C ALA A 230 2.18 -33.14 -15.84
N PHE A 231 2.62 -31.88 -15.73
CA PHE A 231 2.51 -30.84 -16.75
C PHE A 231 3.87 -30.38 -17.30
N LEU A 232 4.99 -30.91 -16.76
CA LEU A 232 6.36 -30.65 -17.18
C LEU A 232 6.87 -31.78 -18.09
#